data_AF-A0A7S1JX67-F1
#
_entry.id   AF-A0A7S1JX67-F1
#
_cell.length_a   1.000
_cell.length_b   1.000
_cell.length_c   1.000
_cell.angle_alpha   90.00
_cell.angle_beta   90.00
_cell.angle_gamma   90.00
#
_symmetry.space_group_name_H-M   'P 1'
#
loop_
_entity.id
_entity.type
_entity.pdbx_description
1 polymer ?
#
loop_
_entity_poly.entity_id
_entity_poly.type
_entity_poly.pdbx_seq_one_letter_code
_entity_poly.pdbx_strand_id
1 'polypeptide(L)'
;MALQQADNGGYRIGNDSFHVVPLGDLPSGHRYTNGYKRTDPAIRWYYFLFPSFSSFLFNGLLWRWCYEHGVDAKIVVYADIGRDDPRYGRLLTEGITEDLGIAAVDYRYDQVNLPYGNASHECRVIVSGFRPNETVAAFLWVGFGRICLYTTERFAADAPASLTQRFPESIGAVRRVLRPF
;
A
#
# COMPACT_ATOMS: atom_id res chain seq x y z
N MET A 1 -0.88 -21.17 -5.59
CA MET A 1 0.28 -20.45 -6.17
C MET A 1 1.53 -20.98 -5.52
N ALA A 2 2.60 -21.24 -6.28
CA ALA A 2 3.89 -21.68 -5.74
C ALA A 2 4.99 -20.70 -6.20
N LEU A 3 5.96 -20.46 -5.33
CA LEU A 3 7.16 -19.68 -5.64
C LEU A 3 8.06 -20.48 -6.58
N GLN A 4 8.48 -19.88 -7.70
CA GLN A 4 9.36 -20.50 -8.68
C GLN A 4 10.63 -19.66 -8.84
N GLN A 5 11.77 -20.32 -9.04
CA GLN A 5 13.04 -19.66 -9.34
C GLN A 5 13.31 -19.75 -10.85
N ALA A 6 13.80 -18.65 -11.44
CA ALA A 6 14.19 -18.57 -12.84
C ALA A 6 15.73 -18.60 -12.98
N ASP A 7 16.21 -19.00 -14.17
CA ASP A 7 17.64 -19.17 -14.45
C ASP A 7 18.46 -17.87 -14.35
N ASN A 8 17.79 -16.71 -14.38
CA ASN A 8 18.42 -15.39 -14.23
C ASN A 8 18.57 -14.95 -12.76
N GLY A 9 18.40 -15.86 -11.79
CA GLY A 9 18.42 -15.56 -10.36
C GLY A 9 17.19 -14.81 -9.85
N GLY A 10 16.20 -14.59 -10.71
CA GLY A 10 14.89 -14.05 -10.36
C GLY A 10 13.94 -15.10 -9.80
N TYR A 11 12.85 -14.61 -9.23
CA TYR A 11 11.76 -15.40 -8.70
C TYR A 11 10.45 -15.03 -9.39
N ARG A 12 9.47 -15.93 -9.35
CA ARG A 12 8.15 -15.72 -9.93
C ARG A 12 7.04 -16.25 -9.05
N ILE A 13 5.95 -15.49 -8.96
CA ILE A 13 4.67 -15.91 -8.39
C ILE A 13 3.55 -15.59 -9.39
N GLY A 14 2.86 -16.62 -9.88
CA GLY A 14 1.83 -16.44 -10.92
C GLY A 14 2.46 -15.90 -12.21
N ASN A 15 2.13 -14.68 -12.62
CA ASN A 15 2.74 -13.99 -13.78
C ASN A 15 3.72 -12.88 -13.40
N ASP A 16 3.97 -12.67 -12.10
CA ASP A 16 4.86 -11.61 -11.63
C ASP A 16 6.26 -12.15 -11.35
N SER A 17 7.25 -11.62 -12.05
CA SER A 17 8.68 -11.90 -11.84
C SER A 17 9.35 -10.79 -11.05
N PHE A 18 10.15 -11.13 -10.05
CA PHE A 18 10.81 -10.19 -9.14
C PHE A 18 12.20 -10.68 -8.73
N HIS A 19 13.00 -9.79 -8.14
CA HIS A 19 14.33 -10.11 -7.61
C HIS A 19 14.43 -9.77 -6.14
N VAL A 20 15.16 -10.58 -5.39
CA VAL A 20 15.58 -10.23 -4.03
C VAL A 20 16.73 -9.22 -4.16
N VAL A 21 16.66 -8.14 -3.38
CA VAL A 21 17.74 -7.15 -3.27
C VAL A 21 18.54 -7.43 -2.01
N PRO A 22 19.78 -7.94 -2.11
CA PRO A 22 20.68 -8.11 -0.98
C PRO A 22 20.94 -6.79 -0.26
N LEU A 23 21.16 -6.86 1.06
CA LEU A 23 21.48 -5.68 1.87
C LEU A 23 22.70 -4.91 1.32
N GLY A 24 23.72 -5.62 0.80
CA GLY A 24 24.93 -5.01 0.24
C GLY A 24 24.71 -4.24 -1.06
N ASP A 25 23.59 -4.50 -1.75
CA ASP A 25 23.23 -3.86 -3.02
C ASP A 25 22.35 -2.62 -2.80
N LEU A 26 21.89 -2.38 -1.56
CA LEU A 26 21.21 -1.13 -1.20
C LEU A 26 22.25 -0.02 -1.01
N PRO A 27 22.00 1.20 -1.55
CA PRO A 27 22.89 2.34 -1.33
C PRO A 27 23.15 2.60 0.17
N SER A 28 24.34 3.09 0.50
CA SER A 28 24.65 3.49 1.88
C SER A 28 23.67 4.56 2.37
N GLY A 29 23.15 4.38 3.59
CA GLY A 29 22.12 5.26 4.17
C GLY A 29 20.71 5.07 3.58
N HIS A 30 20.49 4.07 2.71
CA HIS A 30 19.16 3.81 2.17
C HIS A 30 18.19 3.41 3.29
N ARG A 31 16.98 3.98 3.32
CA ARG A 31 16.02 3.78 4.41
C ARG A 31 15.65 2.30 4.68
N TYR A 32 15.67 1.44 3.67
CA TYR A 32 15.41 0.00 3.81
C TYR A 32 16.59 -0.78 4.39
N THR A 33 17.75 -0.15 4.59
CA THR A 33 18.87 -0.77 5.33
C THR A 33 18.53 -0.89 6.82
N ASN A 34 17.80 0.09 7.36
CA ASN A 34 17.31 0.03 8.72
C ASN A 34 16.13 -0.95 8.81
N GLY A 35 16.25 -1.97 9.66
CA GLY A 35 15.23 -3.00 9.81
C GLY A 35 15.23 -4.08 8.73
N TYR A 36 16.25 -4.15 7.86
CA TYR A 36 16.38 -5.21 6.86
C TYR A 36 16.42 -6.59 7.52
N LYS A 37 15.56 -7.51 7.07
CA LYS A 37 15.52 -8.89 7.56
C LYS A 37 15.86 -9.84 6.42
N ARG A 38 16.85 -10.71 6.60
CA ARG A 38 17.18 -11.73 5.60
C ARG A 38 16.03 -12.71 5.33
N THR A 39 15.18 -12.94 6.33
CA THR A 39 13.98 -13.78 6.23
C THR A 39 12.81 -13.07 5.57
N ASP A 40 12.87 -11.74 5.39
CA ASP A 40 11.87 -10.93 4.71
C ASP A 40 12.57 -9.79 3.94
N PRO A 41 13.31 -10.12 2.87
CA PRO A 41 14.27 -9.20 2.26
C PRO A 41 13.58 -8.20 1.33
N ALA A 42 14.25 -7.08 1.04
CA ALA A 42 13.79 -6.12 0.05
C ALA A 42 13.61 -6.78 -1.33
N ILE A 43 12.55 -6.37 -2.04
CA ILE A 43 12.17 -6.94 -3.35
C ILE A 43 12.20 -5.87 -4.42
N ARG A 44 12.82 -6.18 -5.56
CA ARG A 44 12.77 -5.41 -6.79
C ARG A 44 11.75 -6.03 -7.73
N TRP A 45 10.74 -5.25 -8.12
CA TRP A 45 9.75 -5.65 -9.12
C TRP A 45 9.65 -4.54 -10.16
N TYR A 46 10.19 -4.79 -11.37
CA TYR A 46 10.37 -3.77 -12.40
C TYR A 46 11.02 -2.49 -11.82
N TYR A 47 10.29 -1.37 -11.85
CA TYR A 47 10.73 -0.05 -11.39
C TYR A 47 10.42 0.22 -9.91
N PHE A 48 9.87 -0.76 -9.20
CA PHE A 48 9.45 -0.64 -7.81
C PHE A 48 10.41 -1.38 -6.89
N LEU A 49 10.83 -0.71 -5.83
CA LEU A 49 11.56 -1.30 -4.70
C LEU A 49 10.64 -1.39 -3.50
N PHE A 50 10.46 -2.60 -3.00
CA PHE A 50 9.73 -2.89 -1.77
C PHE A 50 10.72 -3.13 -0.62
N PRO A 51 10.41 -2.69 0.60
CA PRO A 51 11.26 -2.83 1.78
C PRO A 51 11.39 -4.28 2.23
N SER A 52 10.38 -5.10 1.92
CA SER A 52 10.34 -6.51 2.28
C SER A 52 9.51 -7.34 1.28
N PHE A 53 9.66 -8.65 1.34
CA PHE A 53 8.88 -9.60 0.55
C PHE A 53 7.42 -9.60 0.99
N SER A 54 7.16 -9.48 2.29
CA SER A 54 5.82 -9.28 2.83
C SER A 54 5.16 -8.04 2.23
N SER A 55 5.84 -6.89 2.17
CA SER A 55 5.30 -5.68 1.55
C SER A 55 5.01 -5.86 0.06
N PHE A 56 5.85 -6.58 -0.68
CA PHE A 56 5.57 -6.94 -2.08
C PHE A 56 4.31 -7.81 -2.21
N LEU A 57 4.14 -8.82 -1.35
CA LEU A 57 2.94 -9.66 -1.34
C LEU A 57 1.68 -8.88 -0.94
N PHE A 58 1.76 -8.04 0.09
CA PHE A 58 0.67 -7.16 0.49
C PHE A 58 0.27 -6.20 -0.63
N ASN A 59 1.25 -5.65 -1.35
CA ASN A 59 0.99 -4.81 -2.52
C ASN A 59 0.25 -5.59 -3.60
N GLY A 60 0.70 -6.81 -3.91
CA GLY A 60 0.04 -7.70 -4.87
C GLY A 60 -1.39 -8.06 -4.44
N LEU A 61 -1.60 -8.37 -3.16
CA LEU A 61 -2.92 -8.65 -2.60
C LEU A 61 -3.86 -7.45 -2.76
N LEU A 62 -3.48 -6.27 -2.28
CA LEU A 62 -4.34 -5.08 -2.34
C LEU A 62 -4.59 -4.60 -3.76
N TRP A 63 -3.58 -4.71 -4.64
CA TRP A 63 -3.73 -4.34 -6.04
C TRP A 63 -4.65 -5.30 -6.78
N ARG A 64 -4.46 -6.62 -6.63
CA ARG A 64 -5.27 -7.60 -7.35
C ARG A 64 -6.68 -7.69 -6.79
N TRP A 65 -6.82 -7.58 -5.47
CA TRP A 65 -8.11 -7.66 -4.80
C TRP A 65 -9.12 -6.66 -5.35
N CYS A 66 -8.72 -5.42 -5.65
CA CYS A 66 -9.64 -4.43 -6.22
C CYS A 66 -10.05 -4.71 -7.68
N TYR A 67 -9.39 -5.64 -8.37
CA TYR A 67 -9.71 -6.05 -9.74
C TYR A 67 -10.24 -7.50 -9.84
N GLU A 68 -10.40 -8.23 -8.72
CA GLU A 68 -10.90 -9.61 -8.75
C GLU A 68 -12.39 -9.69 -9.08
N HIS A 69 -12.76 -10.70 -9.91
CA HIS A 69 -14.13 -10.94 -10.31
C HIS A 69 -15.05 -11.19 -9.11
N GLY A 70 -16.11 -10.39 -8.97
CA GLY A 70 -17.06 -10.47 -7.86
C GLY A 70 -16.74 -9.52 -6.70
N VAL A 71 -15.59 -8.86 -6.72
CA VAL A 71 -15.27 -7.74 -5.81
C VAL A 71 -15.72 -6.45 -6.49
N ASP A 72 -16.86 -5.90 -6.05
CA ASP A 72 -17.37 -4.60 -6.51
C ASP A 72 -16.64 -3.45 -5.79
N ALA A 73 -15.29 -3.48 -5.84
CA ALA A 73 -14.43 -2.50 -5.18
C ALA A 73 -14.64 -1.13 -5.84
N LYS A 74 -15.15 -0.19 -5.05
CA LYS A 74 -15.40 1.18 -5.50
C LYS A 74 -14.35 2.11 -4.94
N ILE A 75 -13.83 2.98 -5.80
CA ILE A 75 -13.14 4.19 -5.34
C ILE A 75 -14.25 5.11 -4.83
N VAL A 76 -14.38 5.21 -3.51
CA VAL A 76 -15.45 6.00 -2.87
C VAL A 76 -14.97 7.37 -2.42
N VAL A 77 -13.66 7.53 -2.25
CA VAL A 77 -12.99 8.81 -2.04
C VAL A 77 -11.86 8.92 -3.03
N TYR A 78 -11.78 10.06 -3.70
CA TYR A 78 -10.62 10.53 -4.43
C TYR A 78 -10.34 11.96 -3.95
N ALA A 79 -9.16 12.17 -3.37
CA ALA A 79 -8.73 13.47 -2.90
C ALA A 79 -7.33 13.78 -3.45
N ASP A 80 -7.18 14.94 -4.08
CA ASP A 80 -5.89 15.52 -4.41
C ASP A 80 -5.48 16.45 -3.26
N ILE A 81 -4.36 16.14 -2.63
CA ILE A 81 -3.84 16.84 -1.44
C ILE A 81 -2.59 17.65 -1.82
N GLY A 82 -1.93 17.30 -2.92
CA GLY A 82 -0.65 17.86 -3.31
C GLY A 82 0.52 17.21 -2.57
N ARG A 83 1.67 17.12 -3.25
CA ARG A 83 2.89 16.51 -2.69
C ARG A 83 3.58 17.39 -1.64
N ASP A 84 3.35 18.69 -1.73
CA ASP A 84 3.97 19.69 -0.85
C ASP A 84 3.22 19.86 0.48
N ASP A 85 2.06 19.19 0.64
CA ASP A 85 1.34 19.21 1.90
C ASP A 85 2.13 18.42 2.97
N PRO A 86 2.49 19.03 4.11
CA PRO A 86 3.27 18.35 5.14
C PRO A 86 2.54 17.14 5.73
N ARG A 87 1.20 17.12 5.71
CA ARG A 87 0.39 16.00 6.19
C ARG A 87 0.49 14.80 5.26
N TYR A 88 0.61 15.05 3.95
CA TYR A 88 0.86 14.00 2.96
C TYR A 88 2.23 13.34 3.19
N GLY A 89 3.28 14.14 3.43
CA GLY A 89 4.62 13.62 3.74
C GLY A 89 4.65 12.80 5.04
N ARG A 90 3.96 13.27 6.09
CA ARG A 90 3.85 12.57 7.37
C ARG A 90 3.09 11.25 7.24
N LEU A 91 1.98 11.21 6.49
CA LEU A 91 1.22 9.99 6.26
C LEU A 91 2.04 8.88 5.55
N LEU A 92 3.04 9.27 4.74
CA LEU A 92 3.93 8.33 4.07
C LEU A 92 5.12 7.87 4.93
N THR A 93 5.48 8.63 5.98
CA THR A 93 6.75 8.44 6.70
C THR A 93 6.57 8.07 8.17
N GLU A 94 5.50 8.54 8.82
CA GLU A 94 5.15 8.17 10.17
C GLU A 94 4.48 6.79 10.17
N GLY A 95 4.83 5.96 11.15
CA GLY A 95 4.21 4.65 11.30
C GLY A 95 2.74 4.78 11.70
N ILE A 96 1.87 4.03 11.03
CA ILE A 96 0.49 3.82 11.49
C ILE A 96 0.52 2.60 12.40
N THR A 97 0.05 2.79 13.62
CA THR A 97 0.00 1.73 14.62
C THR A 97 -1.09 0.71 14.27
N GLU A 98 -0.87 -0.56 14.58
CA GLU A 98 -1.77 -1.67 14.21
C GLU A 98 -3.19 -1.55 14.80
N ASP A 99 -3.37 -0.75 15.86
CA ASP A 99 -4.67 -0.41 16.43
C ASP A 99 -5.49 0.56 15.55
N LEU A 100 -4.82 1.33 14.69
CA LEU A 100 -5.47 2.24 13.74
C LEU A 100 -5.60 1.60 12.35
N GLY A 101 -4.60 0.86 11.92
CA GLY A 101 -4.59 0.16 10.64
C GLY A 101 -3.27 -0.55 10.40
N ILE A 102 -3.23 -1.40 9.37
CA ILE A 102 -2.00 -2.07 8.96
C ILE A 102 -1.41 -1.29 7.79
N ALA A 103 -0.41 -0.47 8.07
CA ALA A 103 0.42 0.16 7.03
C ALA A 103 1.31 -0.92 6.41
N ALA A 104 0.97 -1.32 5.19
CA ALA A 104 1.52 -2.54 4.62
C ALA A 104 2.65 -2.30 3.60
N VAL A 105 2.73 -1.12 2.99
CA VAL A 105 3.62 -0.96 1.83
C VAL A 105 4.12 0.47 1.70
N ASP A 106 5.33 0.78 2.15
CA ASP A 106 6.09 1.90 1.59
C ASP A 106 6.85 1.32 0.42
N TYR A 107 6.48 1.60 -0.83
CA TYR A 107 7.31 1.20 -1.97
C TYR A 107 7.74 2.40 -2.77
N ARG A 108 8.93 2.26 -3.33
CA ARG A 108 9.64 3.34 -4.01
C ARG A 108 9.59 3.08 -5.51
N TYR A 109 9.02 4.01 -6.27
CA TYR A 109 9.24 4.05 -7.71
C TYR A 109 10.53 4.83 -8.00
N ASP A 110 11.60 4.12 -8.35
CA ASP A 110 12.93 4.69 -8.56
C ASP A 110 13.46 4.52 -9.99
N GLN A 111 12.68 3.94 -10.90
CA GLN A 111 13.11 3.63 -12.28
C GLN A 111 14.49 2.98 -12.37
N VAL A 112 14.84 2.13 -11.39
CA VAL A 112 16.13 1.43 -11.28
C VAL A 112 17.30 2.31 -10.82
N ASN A 113 17.27 3.65 -10.88
CA ASN A 113 18.39 4.52 -10.43
C ASN A 113 18.11 6.04 -10.33
N LEU A 114 16.87 6.48 -10.09
CA LEU A 114 16.61 7.92 -9.90
C LEU A 114 17.30 8.44 -8.61
N PRO A 115 17.90 9.66 -8.65
CA PRO A 115 18.44 10.32 -7.46
C PRO A 115 17.44 10.30 -6.31
N TYR A 116 17.92 10.20 -5.07
CA TYR A 116 17.09 9.93 -3.89
C TYR A 116 15.80 10.77 -3.83
N GLY A 117 15.89 12.06 -4.18
CA GLY A 117 14.80 13.04 -4.14
C GLY A 117 13.77 12.98 -5.28
N ASN A 118 13.98 12.18 -6.34
CA ASN A 118 13.03 12.08 -7.46
C ASN A 118 12.13 10.84 -7.40
N ALA A 119 12.32 9.96 -6.41
CA ALA A 119 11.48 8.79 -6.26
C ALA A 119 10.13 9.15 -5.65
N SER A 120 9.06 8.58 -6.21
CA SER A 120 7.73 8.68 -5.62
C SER A 120 7.57 7.59 -4.57
N HIS A 121 7.08 7.99 -3.40
CA HIS A 121 6.71 7.10 -2.32
C HIS A 121 5.20 6.89 -2.34
N GLU A 122 4.80 5.65 -2.19
CA GLU A 122 3.41 5.26 -2.08
C GLU A 122 3.21 4.45 -0.81
N CYS A 123 2.09 4.69 -0.13
CA CYS A 123 1.65 3.93 1.03
C CYS A 123 0.29 3.27 0.76
N ARG A 124 0.14 2.02 1.17
CA ARG A 124 -1.16 1.36 1.27
C ARG A 124 -1.45 0.97 2.72
N VAL A 125 -2.63 1.34 3.19
CA VAL A 125 -3.05 1.15 4.59
C VAL A 125 -4.36 0.39 4.63
N ILE A 126 -4.37 -0.80 5.19
CA ILE A 126 -5.61 -1.52 5.47
C ILE A 126 -6.24 -0.89 6.70
N VAL A 127 -7.46 -0.37 6.54
CA VAL A 127 -8.18 0.36 7.61
C VAL A 127 -9.36 -0.43 8.18
N SER A 128 -9.79 -1.48 7.47
CA SER A 128 -10.85 -2.41 7.89
C SER A 128 -10.72 -3.75 7.16
N GLY A 129 -11.27 -4.82 7.73
CA GLY A 129 -11.31 -6.17 7.16
C GLY A 129 -10.13 -7.06 7.58
N PHE A 130 -9.36 -6.65 8.59
CA PHE A 130 -8.19 -7.38 9.08
C PHE A 130 -8.39 -7.95 10.50
N ARG A 131 -9.51 -7.60 11.15
CA ARG A 131 -9.85 -8.12 12.49
C ARG A 131 -10.96 -9.17 12.42
N PRO A 132 -11.02 -10.09 13.40
CA PRO A 132 -12.16 -10.98 13.55
C PRO A 132 -13.47 -10.18 13.65
N ASN A 133 -14.49 -10.61 12.91
CA ASN A 133 -15.83 -10.01 12.83
C ASN A 133 -15.98 -8.75 11.95
N GLU A 134 -14.92 -8.27 11.31
CA GLU A 134 -15.08 -7.22 10.28
C GLU A 134 -15.59 -7.85 8.97
N THR A 135 -16.75 -7.40 8.50
CA THR A 135 -17.35 -7.86 7.23
C THR A 135 -17.06 -6.93 6.06
N VAL A 136 -16.65 -5.69 6.37
CA VAL A 136 -16.22 -4.69 5.39
C VAL A 136 -14.70 -4.65 5.37
N ALA A 137 -14.14 -4.78 4.18
CA ALA A 137 -12.73 -4.58 3.97
C ALA A 137 -12.53 -3.24 3.25
N ALA A 138 -11.59 -2.45 3.74
CA ALA A 138 -11.28 -1.14 3.20
C ALA A 138 -9.79 -0.83 3.34
N PHE A 139 -9.25 -0.14 2.34
CA PHE A 139 -7.87 0.34 2.38
C PHE A 139 -7.70 1.71 1.73
N LEU A 140 -6.72 2.45 2.23
CA LEU A 140 -6.24 3.69 1.65
C LEU A 140 -5.07 3.40 0.72
N TRP A 141 -5.09 4.01 -0.46
CA TRP A 141 -3.90 4.22 -1.27
C TRP A 141 -3.51 5.69 -1.19
N VAL A 142 -2.26 5.94 -0.83
CA VAL A 142 -1.67 7.27 -0.67
C VAL A 142 -0.48 7.33 -1.60
N GLY A 143 -0.54 8.17 -2.63
CA GLY A 143 0.48 8.17 -3.67
C GLY A 143 0.32 9.33 -4.62
N PHE A 144 1.41 9.79 -5.21
CA PHE A 144 1.45 10.88 -6.17
C PHE A 144 0.72 12.18 -5.73
N GLY A 145 0.66 12.48 -4.43
CA GLY A 145 -0.07 13.63 -3.88
C GLY A 145 -1.57 13.38 -3.68
N ARG A 146 -2.03 12.14 -3.81
CA ARG A 146 -3.45 11.75 -3.79
C ARG A 146 -3.74 10.74 -2.69
N ILE A 147 -4.99 10.72 -2.25
CA ILE A 147 -5.56 9.69 -1.39
C ILE A 147 -6.79 9.09 -2.08
N CYS A 148 -6.81 7.76 -2.18
CA CYS A 148 -7.96 6.99 -2.65
C CYS A 148 -8.43 6.01 -1.58
N LEU A 149 -9.74 5.92 -1.34
CA LEU A 149 -10.35 4.90 -0.49
C LEU A 149 -11.03 3.84 -1.35
N TYR A 150 -10.62 2.59 -1.16
CA TYR A 150 -11.26 1.42 -1.74
C TYR A 150 -12.00 0.66 -0.65
N THR A 151 -13.21 0.18 -0.94
CA THR A 151 -14.02 -0.56 0.02
C THR A 151 -14.95 -1.57 -0.65
N THR A 152 -15.28 -2.64 0.08
CA THR A 152 -16.35 -3.60 -0.22
C THR A 152 -17.68 -3.25 0.45
N GLU A 153 -17.74 -2.16 1.22
CA GLU A 153 -18.96 -1.70 1.87
C GLU A 153 -20.05 -1.44 0.83
N ARG A 154 -21.21 -2.07 1.02
CA ARG A 154 -22.38 -1.80 0.19
C ARG A 154 -22.92 -0.42 0.51
N PHE A 155 -23.53 0.22 -0.49
CA PHE A 155 -24.19 1.51 -0.28
C PHE A 155 -25.28 1.37 0.79
N ALA A 156 -25.15 2.11 1.88
CA ALA A 156 -26.21 2.25 2.88
C ALA A 156 -27.29 3.26 2.44
N ALA A 157 -26.95 4.13 1.49
CA ALA A 157 -27.85 5.11 0.89
C ALA A 157 -27.40 5.46 -0.55
N ASP A 158 -28.33 5.97 -1.36
CA ASP A 158 -28.05 6.45 -2.70
C ASP A 158 -27.61 7.92 -2.71
N ALA A 159 -26.97 8.35 -3.82
CA ALA A 159 -26.74 9.77 -4.06
C ALA A 159 -28.09 10.52 -4.10
N PRO A 160 -28.17 11.75 -3.55
CA PRO A 160 -27.08 12.64 -3.18
C PRO A 160 -26.62 12.55 -1.71
N ALA A 161 -26.88 11.46 -0.99
CA ALA A 161 -26.42 11.32 0.40
C ALA A 161 -24.89 11.47 0.53
N SER A 162 -24.44 12.00 1.68
CA SER A 162 -23.01 12.22 1.95
C SER A 162 -22.23 10.90 2.01
N LEU A 163 -20.91 10.94 1.80
CA LEU A 163 -20.07 9.73 1.90
C LEU A 163 -20.15 9.05 3.26
N THR A 164 -20.30 9.81 4.35
CA THR A 164 -20.51 9.25 5.71
C THR A 164 -21.83 8.51 5.84
N GLN A 165 -22.86 8.90 5.08
CA GLN A 165 -24.14 8.17 5.05
C GLN A 165 -24.10 6.97 4.11
N ARG A 166 -23.33 7.06 3.01
CA ARG A 166 -23.23 6.00 2.00
C ARG A 166 -22.29 4.87 2.42
N PHE A 167 -21.23 5.21 3.16
CA PHE A 167 -20.14 4.32 3.60
C PHE A 167 -19.72 4.61 5.06
N PRO A 168 -20.64 4.49 6.03
CA PRO A 168 -20.36 4.82 7.42
C PRO A 168 -19.17 4.06 8.02
N GLU A 169 -19.00 2.78 7.71
CA GLU A 169 -17.93 1.96 8.29
C GLU A 169 -16.56 2.35 7.73
N SER A 170 -16.45 2.41 6.41
CA SER A 170 -15.18 2.72 5.72
C SER A 170 -14.73 4.15 6.00
N ILE A 171 -15.65 5.11 5.96
CA ILE A 171 -15.33 6.51 6.28
C ILE A 171 -14.99 6.67 7.75
N GLY A 172 -15.67 5.95 8.65
CA GLY A 172 -15.33 5.91 10.07
C GLY A 172 -13.91 5.40 10.31
N ALA A 173 -13.53 4.30 9.66
CA ALA A 173 -12.19 3.73 9.74
C ALA A 173 -11.11 4.67 9.20
N VAL A 174 -11.31 5.24 8.02
CA VAL A 174 -10.39 6.20 7.43
C VAL A 174 -10.21 7.43 8.30
N ARG A 175 -11.29 7.97 8.88
CA ARG A 175 -11.19 9.13 9.78
C ARG A 175 -10.32 8.84 10.99
N ARG A 176 -10.39 7.63 11.57
CA ARG A 176 -9.51 7.25 12.69
C ARG A 176 -8.04 7.26 12.29
N VAL A 177 -7.73 6.74 11.10
CA VAL A 177 -6.35 6.67 10.58
C VAL A 177 -5.82 8.04 10.19
N LEU A 178 -6.62 8.89 9.55
CA LEU A 178 -6.17 10.19 9.04
C LEU A 178 -6.17 11.30 10.09
N ARG A 179 -6.91 11.16 11.20
CA ARG A 179 -7.03 12.19 12.25
C ARG A 179 -5.69 12.71 12.82
N PRO A 180 -4.63 11.90 13.00
CA PRO A 180 -3.35 12.38 13.50
C PRO A 180 -2.60 13.29 12.53
N PHE A 181 -2.95 13.27 11.23
CA PHE A 181 -2.20 13.92 10.15
C PHE A 181 -2.74 15.31 9.80
#